data_AF-A0A6V7DRR6-F1
#
_entry.id   AF-A0A6V7DRR6-F1
#
_cell.length_a   1.000
_cell.length_b   1.000
_cell.length_c   1.000
_cell.angle_alpha   90.00
_cell.angle_beta   90.00
_cell.angle_gamma   90.00
#
_symmetry.space_group_name_H-M   'P 1'
#
loop_
_entity.id
_entity.type
_entity.pdbx_description
1 polymer ?
#
loop_
_entity_poly.entity_id
_entity_poly.type
_entity_poly.pdbx_seq_one_letter_code
_entity_poly.pdbx_strand_id
1 'polypeptide(L)'
;MRIPHHLSRSSTGRWSFVQRVPIGLQTVMGCRLIKRTLQTKDLPQAHVRAVVLGAGYARLFAQLTDQRVDKLSKTDADLLIARLTSAENLQELTLNRTRAPDGSVTEQWQIDSPKDLKLYRQLMELEAMAGAALQARAFPVAVPTMFGSSSHASPMRQASASSIETMTLGKARDAFLATLKGSTLPKTYTIKKTAIEALVSFLGEKAKVHAITRSDLARWYQDMREKGASTPTLTNKQSYIGGRGGFFEWAMASGHYPRGDNPASGHVSYSQREKRARKKLGFKAYDRAQIQALFAPEALARLSESARWASLIGLYTGARASEVGQLLVKDVFEEDGIPCIRISDEGEHQKVKTEVSLRTVPLHPELIKIGFLKWVDGKRGAGETVSLP
;
A
#
# COMPACT_ATOMS: atom_id res chain seq x y z
N MET A 1 -15.15 7.98 -14.52
CA MET A 1 -14.02 7.42 -15.29
C MET A 1 -13.00 6.87 -14.30
N ARG A 2 -12.62 5.58 -14.40
CA ARG A 2 -11.71 4.92 -13.45
C ARG A 2 -10.28 5.32 -13.79
N ILE A 3 -9.54 5.90 -12.85
CA ILE A 3 -8.15 6.31 -13.06
C ILE A 3 -7.28 5.05 -13.18
N PRO A 4 -6.49 4.88 -14.24
CA PRO A 4 -5.57 3.75 -14.38
C PRO A 4 -4.53 3.72 -13.26
N HIS A 5 -4.11 2.51 -12.88
CA HIS A 5 -3.19 2.28 -11.77
C HIS A 5 -1.78 2.87 -11.98
N HIS A 6 -1.40 3.16 -13.23
CA HIS A 6 -0.14 3.81 -13.60
C HIS A 6 -0.21 5.35 -13.58
N LEU A 7 -1.36 5.93 -13.20
CA LEU A 7 -1.56 7.38 -13.06
C LEU A 7 -1.84 7.75 -11.60
N SER A 8 -1.19 8.83 -11.15
CA SER A 8 -1.45 9.47 -9.86
C SER A 8 -1.74 10.95 -10.07
N ARG A 9 -2.69 11.50 -9.31
CA ARG A 9 -3.06 12.92 -9.35
C ARG A 9 -2.56 13.62 -8.09
N SER A 10 -1.88 14.75 -8.23
CA SER A 10 -1.51 15.61 -7.11
C SER A 10 -2.72 16.37 -6.56
N SER A 11 -2.59 16.92 -5.35
CA SER A 11 -3.55 17.88 -4.78
C SER A 11 -3.72 19.13 -5.65
N THR A 12 -2.67 19.53 -6.39
CA THR A 12 -2.70 20.64 -7.36
C THR A 12 -3.35 20.29 -8.70
N GLY A 13 -3.84 19.05 -8.84
CA GLY A 13 -4.56 18.55 -10.01
C GLY A 13 -3.67 18.09 -11.16
N ARG A 14 -2.34 18.12 -11.03
CA ARG A 14 -1.39 17.64 -12.05
C ARG A 14 -1.30 16.11 -12.01
N TRP A 15 -1.14 15.51 -13.19
CA TRP A 15 -0.96 14.08 -13.35
C TRP A 15 0.51 13.68 -13.31
N SER A 16 0.78 12.51 -12.76
CA SER A 16 2.10 11.86 -12.74
C SER A 16 1.97 10.40 -13.12
N PHE A 17 2.89 9.93 -13.95
CA PHE A 17 3.07 8.53 -14.31
C PHE A 17 3.82 7.80 -13.18
N VAL A 18 3.37 6.58 -12.89
CA VAL A 18 3.91 5.72 -11.84
C VAL A 18 4.19 4.34 -12.43
N GLN A 19 5.46 3.91 -12.37
CA GLN A 19 5.90 2.60 -12.83
C GLN A 19 6.66 1.87 -11.74
N ARG A 20 6.30 0.61 -11.48
CA ARG A 20 7.06 -0.26 -10.58
C ARG A 20 8.28 -0.81 -11.31
N VAL A 21 9.44 -0.77 -10.64
CA VAL A 21 10.67 -1.37 -11.16
C VAL A 21 10.66 -2.89 -10.86
N PRO A 22 10.91 -3.76 -11.87
CA PRO A 22 11.04 -5.19 -11.66
C PRO A 22 12.08 -5.52 -10.58
N ILE A 23 11.81 -6.53 -9.74
CA ILE A 23 12.63 -6.84 -8.55
C ILE A 23 14.12 -7.00 -8.90
N GLY A 24 14.45 -7.69 -10.00
CA GLY A 24 15.83 -7.88 -10.45
C GLY A 24 16.55 -6.60 -10.87
N LEU A 25 15.81 -5.52 -11.18
CA LEU A 25 16.36 -4.25 -11.64
C LEU A 25 16.36 -3.16 -10.56
N GLN A 26 15.81 -3.43 -9.35
CA GLN A 26 15.72 -2.42 -8.29
C GLN A 26 17.09 -2.00 -7.77
N THR A 27 18.02 -2.96 -7.64
CA THR A 27 19.40 -2.69 -7.24
C THR A 27 20.15 -1.88 -8.30
N VAL A 28 19.93 -2.21 -9.58
CA VAL A 28 20.56 -1.54 -10.73
C VAL A 28 20.06 -0.10 -10.88
N MET A 29 18.75 0.11 -10.70
CA MET A 29 18.08 1.41 -10.84
C MET A 29 18.11 2.26 -9.55
N GLY A 30 18.55 1.70 -8.43
CA GLY A 30 18.57 2.35 -7.12
C GLY A 30 17.20 2.77 -6.58
N CYS A 31 16.10 2.26 -7.17
CA CYS A 31 14.74 2.63 -6.78
C CYS A 31 13.74 1.49 -7.06
N ARG A 32 12.66 1.45 -6.27
CA ARG A 32 11.58 0.44 -6.41
C ARG A 32 10.44 0.92 -7.30
N LEU A 33 10.30 2.23 -7.43
CA LEU A 33 9.19 2.88 -8.08
C LEU A 33 9.70 4.16 -8.75
N ILE A 34 9.26 4.36 -9.97
CA ILE A 34 9.57 5.52 -10.77
C ILE A 34 8.32 6.37 -10.85
N LYS A 35 8.43 7.63 -10.46
CA LYS A 35 7.36 8.62 -10.55
C LYS A 35 7.83 9.80 -11.39
N ARG A 36 7.07 10.14 -12.44
CA ARG A 36 7.37 11.27 -13.33
C ARG A 36 6.15 12.16 -13.48
N THR A 37 6.34 13.46 -13.33
CA THR A 37 5.28 14.43 -13.63
C THR A 37 4.97 14.38 -15.13
N LEU A 38 3.68 14.33 -15.47
CA LEU A 38 3.21 14.37 -16.85
C LEU A 38 3.00 15.80 -17.34
N GLN A 39 3.26 16.81 -16.49
CA GLN A 39 3.14 18.23 -16.82
C GLN A 39 1.78 18.63 -17.45
N THR A 40 0.71 17.94 -17.08
CA THR A 40 -0.66 18.27 -17.52
C THR A 40 -1.66 18.04 -16.38
N LYS A 41 -2.74 18.81 -16.38
CA LYS A 41 -3.91 18.61 -15.52
C LYS A 41 -5.04 17.88 -16.24
N ASP A 42 -4.93 17.75 -17.56
CA ASP A 42 -5.91 17.09 -18.42
C ASP A 42 -5.69 15.58 -18.44
N LEU A 43 -6.77 14.81 -18.22
CA LEU A 43 -6.70 13.34 -18.07
C LEU A 43 -6.43 12.62 -19.40
N PRO A 44 -7.11 12.95 -20.52
CA PRO A 44 -6.76 12.44 -21.85
C PRO A 44 -5.29 12.66 -22.21
N GLN A 45 -4.76 13.89 -22.07
CA GLN A 45 -3.34 14.15 -22.30
C GLN A 45 -2.44 13.36 -21.35
N ALA A 46 -2.83 13.19 -20.10
CA ALA A 46 -2.08 12.38 -19.14
C ALA A 46 -2.02 10.91 -19.57
N HIS A 47 -3.11 10.34 -20.08
CA HIS A 47 -3.10 8.96 -20.59
C HIS A 47 -2.12 8.80 -21.74
N VAL A 48 -2.15 9.67 -22.75
CA VAL A 48 -1.24 9.57 -23.91
C VAL A 48 0.22 9.66 -23.46
N ARG A 49 0.55 10.64 -22.62
CA ARG A 49 1.92 10.80 -22.10
C ARG A 49 2.36 9.62 -21.23
N ALA A 50 1.45 9.05 -20.44
CA ALA A 50 1.73 7.88 -19.61
C ALA A 50 2.00 6.62 -20.44
N VAL A 51 1.24 6.40 -21.52
CA VAL A 51 1.45 5.25 -22.43
C VAL A 51 2.84 5.32 -23.08
N VAL A 52 3.24 6.50 -23.58
CA VAL A 52 4.56 6.69 -24.18
C VAL A 52 5.68 6.44 -23.17
N LEU A 53 5.56 6.99 -21.96
CA LEU A 53 6.52 6.72 -20.89
C LEU A 53 6.56 5.23 -20.53
N GLY A 54 5.39 4.58 -20.41
CA GLY A 54 5.28 3.15 -20.12
C GLY A 54 6.00 2.28 -21.14
N ALA A 55 5.83 2.56 -22.43
CA ALA A 55 6.54 1.88 -23.50
C ALA A 55 8.06 2.10 -23.44
N GLY A 56 8.50 3.33 -23.11
CA GLY A 56 9.91 3.66 -22.90
C GLY A 56 10.53 2.87 -21.76
N TYR A 57 9.86 2.80 -20.61
CA TYR A 57 10.33 2.00 -19.47
C TYR A 57 10.30 0.50 -19.75
N ALA A 58 9.32 -0.01 -20.49
CA ALA A 58 9.29 -1.42 -20.88
C ALA A 58 10.50 -1.81 -21.73
N ARG A 59 10.87 -0.97 -22.72
CA ARG A 59 12.08 -1.17 -23.54
C ARG A 59 13.36 -1.08 -22.71
N LEU A 60 13.45 -0.08 -21.83
CA LEU A 60 14.58 0.06 -20.91
C LEU A 60 14.74 -1.19 -20.03
N PHE A 61 13.66 -1.68 -19.41
CA PHE A 61 13.74 -2.85 -18.54
C PHE A 61 14.11 -4.12 -19.30
N ALA A 62 13.60 -4.31 -20.52
CA ALA A 62 14.02 -5.41 -21.38
C ALA A 62 15.52 -5.34 -21.68
N GLN A 63 16.02 -4.16 -22.08
CA GLN A 63 17.43 -3.95 -22.39
C GLN A 63 18.35 -4.18 -21.18
N LEU A 64 17.98 -3.67 -20.00
CA LEU A 64 18.77 -3.85 -18.77
C LEU A 64 18.79 -5.31 -18.30
N THR A 65 17.71 -6.04 -18.53
CA THR A 65 17.63 -7.47 -18.22
C THR A 65 18.53 -8.28 -19.16
N ASP A 66 18.61 -7.91 -20.44
CA ASP A 66 19.40 -8.60 -21.45
C ASP A 66 20.92 -8.30 -21.33
N GLN A 67 21.27 -7.05 -21.03
CA GLN A 67 22.66 -6.58 -21.00
C GLN A 67 23.42 -6.88 -19.69
N ARG A 68 22.79 -7.51 -18.68
CA ARG A 68 23.38 -7.79 -17.34
C ARG A 68 24.13 -6.58 -16.76
N VAL A 69 23.53 -5.40 -16.85
CA VAL A 69 24.17 -4.15 -16.41
C VAL A 69 24.28 -4.12 -14.89
N ASP A 70 25.50 -4.04 -14.37
CA ASP A 70 25.77 -4.10 -12.92
C ASP A 70 25.34 -2.84 -12.16
N LYS A 71 25.30 -1.67 -12.83
CA LYS A 71 24.85 -0.40 -12.23
C LYS A 71 24.53 0.65 -13.30
N LEU A 72 23.36 1.29 -13.22
CA LEU A 72 23.02 2.43 -14.07
C LEU A 72 22.80 3.66 -13.18
N SER A 73 23.51 4.76 -13.43
CA SER A 73 23.30 5.98 -12.65
C SER A 73 21.91 6.58 -12.96
N LYS A 74 21.34 7.31 -12.00
CA LYS A 74 20.04 8.00 -12.20
C LYS A 74 20.08 8.95 -13.40
N THR A 75 21.22 9.58 -13.65
CA THR A 75 21.44 10.49 -14.78
C THR A 75 21.47 9.73 -16.11
N ASP A 76 22.13 8.58 -16.17
CA ASP A 76 22.19 7.76 -17.38
C ASP A 76 20.84 7.12 -17.70
N ALA A 77 20.11 6.68 -16.67
CA ALA A 77 18.74 6.24 -16.82
C ALA A 77 17.88 7.37 -17.40
N ASP A 78 17.98 8.58 -16.86
CA ASP A 78 17.20 9.74 -17.30
C ASP A 78 17.56 10.16 -18.73
N LEU A 79 18.83 10.08 -19.14
CA LEU A 79 19.27 10.32 -20.51
C LEU A 79 18.83 9.22 -21.49
N LEU A 80 18.89 7.96 -21.09
CA LEU A 80 18.43 6.84 -21.93
C LEU A 80 16.91 6.89 -22.10
N ILE A 81 16.18 7.22 -21.03
CA ILE A 81 14.73 7.44 -21.07
C ILE A 81 14.45 8.64 -21.96
N ALA A 82 15.11 9.78 -21.75
CA ALA A 82 14.95 10.96 -22.60
C ALA A 82 15.14 10.59 -24.07
N ARG A 83 16.19 9.83 -24.42
CA ARG A 83 16.45 9.32 -25.77
C ARG A 83 15.36 8.37 -26.29
N LEU A 84 14.87 7.46 -25.45
CA LEU A 84 13.80 6.50 -25.79
C LEU A 84 12.41 7.16 -25.85
N THR A 85 12.25 8.34 -25.24
CA THR A 85 11.00 9.13 -25.18
C THR A 85 11.07 10.43 -25.99
N SER A 86 12.17 10.67 -26.72
CA SER A 86 12.42 11.89 -27.49
C SER A 86 11.42 11.99 -28.65
N ALA A 87 10.31 12.65 -28.37
CA ALA A 87 9.57 13.68 -29.09
C ALA A 87 9.41 13.68 -30.63
N GLU A 88 10.02 12.82 -31.44
CA GLU A 88 9.77 12.84 -32.89
C GLU A 88 8.40 12.23 -33.26
N ASN A 89 7.87 11.29 -32.45
CA ASN A 89 6.59 10.63 -32.74
C ASN A 89 5.39 11.15 -31.91
N LEU A 90 5.58 12.16 -31.06
CA LEU A 90 4.50 12.70 -30.20
C LEU A 90 3.74 13.87 -30.85
N GLN A 91 4.26 14.45 -31.93
CA GLN A 91 3.61 15.54 -32.66
C GLN A 91 2.50 15.06 -33.61
N GLU A 92 2.44 13.76 -33.95
CA GLU A 92 1.39 13.21 -34.82
C GLU A 92 0.10 12.82 -34.08
N LEU A 93 0.04 13.02 -32.75
CA LEU A 93 -1.18 12.84 -31.95
C LEU A 93 -1.70 14.16 -31.38
N THR A 94 -1.43 15.28 -32.07
CA THR A 94 -1.78 16.63 -31.59
C THR A 94 -3.05 17.19 -32.23
N LEU A 95 -3.90 17.70 -31.34
CA LEU A 95 -5.22 18.30 -31.53
C LEU A 95 -5.16 19.61 -32.34
N ASN A 96 -5.83 19.68 -33.50
CA ASN A 96 -6.08 20.95 -34.20
C ASN A 96 -7.34 21.61 -33.64
N ARG A 97 -7.14 22.70 -32.88
CA ARG A 97 -8.22 23.55 -32.36
C ARG A 97 -8.40 24.76 -33.28
N THR A 98 -9.44 24.75 -34.10
CA THR A 98 -9.84 25.92 -34.88
C THR A 98 -10.99 26.64 -34.19
N ARG A 99 -10.87 27.98 -34.10
CA ARG A 99 -11.90 28.86 -33.56
C ARG A 99 -12.49 29.64 -34.73
N ALA A 100 -13.77 29.48 -34.98
CA ALA A 100 -14.45 30.26 -36.00
C ALA A 100 -14.72 31.70 -35.51
N PRO A 101 -14.91 32.66 -36.42
CA PRO A 101 -15.15 34.07 -36.07
C PRO A 101 -16.42 34.31 -35.24
N ASP A 102 -17.35 33.35 -35.23
CA ASP A 102 -18.58 33.36 -34.43
C ASP A 102 -18.37 32.90 -32.97
N GLY A 103 -17.13 32.57 -32.60
CA GLY A 103 -16.77 32.13 -31.25
C GLY A 103 -16.94 30.63 -31.00
N SER A 104 -17.43 29.86 -31.97
CA SER A 104 -17.49 28.41 -31.87
C SER A 104 -16.10 27.78 -31.92
N VAL A 105 -15.87 26.79 -31.06
CA VAL A 105 -14.64 25.99 -31.00
C VAL A 105 -14.99 24.60 -31.49
N THR A 106 -14.47 24.22 -32.65
CA THR A 106 -14.61 22.86 -33.17
C THR A 106 -13.37 22.04 -32.80
N GLU A 107 -13.58 20.95 -32.08
CA GLU A 107 -12.56 19.96 -31.72
C GLU A 107 -12.76 18.72 -32.60
N GLN A 108 -11.84 18.46 -33.53
CA GLN A 108 -11.85 17.25 -34.36
C GLN A 108 -10.70 16.32 -33.94
N TRP A 109 -11.06 15.09 -33.58
CA TRP A 109 -10.13 14.00 -33.31
C TRP A 109 -9.94 13.22 -34.60
N GLN A 110 -8.75 13.28 -35.20
CA GLN A 110 -8.40 12.50 -36.39
C GLN A 110 -7.43 11.38 -35.98
N ILE A 111 -7.95 10.15 -35.85
CA ILE A 111 -7.15 8.91 -35.91
C ILE A 111 -7.20 8.48 -37.37
N ASP A 112 -6.41 9.14 -38.21
CA ASP A 112 -6.66 9.13 -39.65
C ASP A 112 -5.86 8.09 -40.43
N SER A 113 -5.07 7.22 -39.78
CA SER A 113 -4.38 6.16 -40.50
C SER A 113 -4.69 4.74 -40.01
N PRO A 114 -4.77 3.77 -40.95
CA PRO A 114 -4.78 2.34 -40.61
C PRO A 114 -3.58 1.89 -39.76
N LYS A 115 -2.48 2.66 -39.76
CA LYS A 115 -1.31 2.40 -38.92
C LYS A 115 -1.58 2.75 -37.45
N ASP A 116 -2.37 3.79 -37.16
CA ASP A 116 -2.68 4.23 -35.80
C ASP A 116 -3.65 3.29 -35.09
N LEU A 117 -4.63 2.77 -35.83
CA LEU A 117 -5.49 1.67 -35.36
C LEU A 117 -4.71 0.38 -35.11
N LYS A 118 -3.69 0.10 -35.93
CA LYS A 118 -2.81 -1.06 -35.75
C LYS A 118 -1.90 -0.88 -34.53
N LEU A 119 -1.36 0.32 -34.33
CA LEU A 119 -0.52 0.65 -33.19
C LEU A 119 -1.32 0.60 -31.89
N TYR A 120 -2.56 1.12 -31.88
CA TYR A 120 -3.48 1.04 -30.74
C TYR A 120 -3.86 -0.41 -30.42
N ARG A 121 -4.18 -1.22 -31.43
CA ARG A 121 -4.48 -2.66 -31.24
C ARG A 121 -3.26 -3.44 -30.74
N GLN A 122 -2.07 -3.18 -31.29
CA GLN A 122 -0.83 -3.80 -30.82
C GLN A 122 -0.47 -3.38 -29.38
N LEU A 123 -0.74 -2.13 -29.00
CA LEU A 123 -0.57 -1.65 -27.63
C LEU A 123 -1.54 -2.33 -26.65
N MET A 124 -2.81 -2.47 -27.04
CA MET A 124 -3.81 -3.18 -26.26
C MET A 124 -3.51 -4.69 -26.15
N GLU A 125 -2.99 -5.30 -27.22
CA GLU A 125 -2.51 -6.69 -27.21
C GLU A 125 -1.28 -6.86 -26.32
N LEU A 126 -0.32 -5.94 -26.35
CA LEU A 126 0.86 -5.98 -25.47
C LEU A 126 0.48 -5.82 -23.99
N GLU A 127 -0.49 -4.95 -23.68
CA GLU A 127 -1.06 -4.85 -22.32
C GLU A 127 -1.79 -6.14 -21.90
N ALA A 128 -2.55 -6.76 -22.82
CA ALA A 128 -3.22 -8.03 -22.56
C ALA A 128 -2.22 -9.19 -22.38
N MET A 129 -1.13 -9.23 -23.15
CA MET A 129 -0.07 -10.24 -23.03
C MET A 129 0.78 -10.05 -21.77
N ALA A 130 1.04 -8.81 -21.36
CA ALA A 130 1.68 -8.50 -20.07
C ALA A 130 0.78 -8.92 -18.88
N GLY A 131 -0.54 -8.78 -19.03
CA GLY A 131 -1.54 -9.31 -18.08
C GLY A 131 -1.59 -10.85 -18.05
N ALA A 132 -1.51 -11.50 -19.22
CA ALA A 132 -1.54 -12.96 -19.36
C ALA A 132 -0.26 -13.63 -18.83
N ALA A 133 0.92 -13.01 -19.01
CA ALA A 133 2.19 -13.52 -18.47
C ALA A 133 2.23 -13.54 -16.92
N LEU A 134 1.44 -12.68 -16.27
CA LEU A 134 1.22 -12.70 -14.82
C LEU A 134 0.19 -13.75 -14.37
N GLN A 135 -0.72 -14.18 -15.25
CA GLN A 135 -1.70 -15.25 -14.99
C GLN A 135 -1.19 -16.65 -15.33
N ALA A 136 -0.24 -16.79 -16.27
CA ALA A 136 0.32 -18.08 -16.70
C ALA A 136 1.23 -18.79 -15.68
N ARG A 137 1.37 -18.26 -14.45
CA ARG A 137 1.94 -18.98 -13.30
C ARG A 137 0.88 -19.66 -12.42
N ALA A 138 -0.38 -19.65 -12.82
CA ALA A 138 -1.42 -20.51 -12.26
C ALA A 138 -1.59 -21.74 -13.17
N PHE A 139 -1.40 -22.93 -12.59
CA PHE A 139 -1.51 -24.23 -13.25
C PHE A 139 -2.84 -24.42 -14.01
N PRO A 140 -2.85 -25.13 -15.15
CA PRO A 140 -4.07 -25.35 -15.91
C PRO A 140 -5.00 -26.32 -15.17
N VAL A 141 -6.25 -25.89 -14.96
CA VAL A 141 -7.35 -26.76 -14.54
C VAL A 141 -7.85 -27.48 -15.79
N ALA A 142 -7.62 -28.79 -15.88
CA ALA A 142 -8.21 -29.63 -16.90
C ALA A 142 -9.70 -29.83 -16.62
N VAL A 143 -10.53 -29.53 -17.62
CA VAL A 143 -11.96 -29.85 -17.64
C VAL A 143 -12.13 -31.19 -18.35
N PRO A 144 -12.77 -32.22 -17.76
CA PRO A 144 -13.17 -33.39 -18.52
C PRO A 144 -14.63 -33.23 -19.01
N THR A 145 -14.78 -33.38 -20.31
CA THR A 145 -16.04 -33.54 -21.04
C THR A 145 -16.70 -34.87 -20.66
N MET A 146 -18.00 -34.85 -20.35
CA MET A 146 -18.81 -36.07 -20.27
C MET A 146 -19.06 -36.65 -21.66
N PHE A 147 -18.88 -37.96 -21.84
CA PHE A 147 -19.83 -38.91 -22.45
C PHE A 147 -19.19 -40.31 -22.49
N GLY A 148 -19.93 -41.35 -22.13
CA GLY A 148 -19.60 -42.76 -22.44
C GLY A 148 -19.51 -43.70 -21.23
N SER A 149 -20.62 -44.38 -20.98
CA SER A 149 -20.75 -45.52 -20.06
C SER A 149 -19.82 -46.68 -20.37
N SER A 150 -19.10 -47.19 -19.37
CA SER A 150 -18.90 -48.63 -19.18
C SER A 150 -18.40 -48.92 -17.77
N SER A 151 -19.08 -49.86 -17.14
CA SER A 151 -18.87 -50.37 -15.80
C SER A 151 -17.60 -51.22 -15.69
N HIS A 152 -16.61 -50.74 -14.94
CA HIS A 152 -15.63 -51.61 -14.30
C HIS A 152 -15.32 -51.08 -12.90
N ALA A 153 -15.75 -51.86 -11.89
CA ALA A 153 -15.38 -51.65 -10.51
C ALA A 153 -13.87 -51.85 -10.35
N SER A 154 -13.17 -50.77 -10.00
CA SER A 154 -11.79 -50.81 -9.51
C SER A 154 -11.77 -50.25 -8.07
N PRO A 155 -10.94 -50.81 -7.19
CA PRO A 155 -11.04 -50.59 -5.75
C PRO A 155 -10.73 -49.13 -5.39
N MET A 156 -11.51 -48.59 -4.45
CA MET A 156 -11.31 -47.27 -3.84
C MET A 156 -9.86 -47.11 -3.40
N ARG A 157 -9.13 -46.23 -4.10
CA ARG A 157 -7.84 -45.73 -3.66
C ARG A 157 -8.12 -44.84 -2.46
N GLN A 158 -7.96 -45.38 -1.25
CA GLN A 158 -7.96 -44.60 -0.02
C GLN A 158 -6.94 -43.47 -0.19
N ALA A 159 -7.40 -42.22 -0.22
CA ALA A 159 -6.53 -41.08 -0.12
C ALA A 159 -5.76 -41.22 1.20
N SER A 160 -4.46 -41.49 1.11
CA SER A 160 -3.59 -41.55 2.27
C SER A 160 -3.74 -40.22 3.02
N ALA A 161 -4.37 -40.26 4.19
CA ALA A 161 -4.44 -39.11 5.09
C ALA A 161 -3.00 -38.65 5.32
N SER A 162 -2.67 -37.44 4.87
CA SER A 162 -1.38 -36.82 5.22
C SER A 162 -1.29 -36.85 6.74
N SER A 163 -0.33 -37.59 7.29
CA SER A 163 -0.13 -37.70 8.73
C SER A 163 0.14 -36.30 9.29
N ILE A 164 -0.86 -35.71 9.92
CA ILE A 164 -0.75 -34.39 10.53
C ILE A 164 0.24 -34.50 11.70
N GLU A 165 1.29 -33.69 11.67
CA GLU A 165 2.24 -33.66 12.77
C GLU A 165 1.54 -33.12 14.02
N THR A 166 1.42 -33.97 15.05
CA THR A 166 0.61 -33.66 16.22
C THR A 166 1.36 -32.73 17.18
N MET A 167 1.07 -31.43 17.12
CA MET A 167 1.65 -30.43 18.01
C MET A 167 0.67 -29.98 19.10
N THR A 168 1.19 -29.68 20.30
CA THR A 168 0.41 -29.05 21.38
C THR A 168 0.30 -27.55 21.16
N LEU A 169 -0.77 -26.92 21.64
CA LEU A 169 -1.06 -25.52 21.42
C LEU A 169 0.01 -24.59 22.01
N GLY A 170 0.59 -24.95 23.17
CA GLY A 170 1.72 -24.22 23.75
C GLY A 170 2.97 -24.24 22.86
N LYS A 171 3.36 -25.42 22.37
CA LYS A 171 4.49 -25.54 21.43
C LYS A 171 4.21 -24.79 20.12
N ALA A 172 2.97 -24.85 19.64
CA ALA A 172 2.53 -24.16 18.43
C ALA A 172 2.57 -22.64 18.58
N ARG A 173 2.17 -22.11 19.74
CA ARG A 173 2.31 -20.68 20.08
C ARG A 173 3.76 -20.26 19.94
N ASP A 174 4.68 -20.99 20.57
CA ASP A 174 6.10 -20.60 20.61
C ASP A 174 6.73 -20.68 19.22
N ALA A 175 6.44 -21.74 18.46
CA ALA A 175 6.87 -21.88 17.07
C ALA A 175 6.31 -20.76 16.17
N PHE A 176 5.01 -20.45 16.28
CA PHE A 176 4.40 -19.35 15.54
C PHE A 176 5.07 -18.01 15.88
N LEU A 177 5.28 -17.70 17.16
CA LEU A 177 5.93 -16.45 17.58
C LEU A 177 7.39 -16.38 17.11
N ALA A 178 8.11 -17.50 17.08
CA ALA A 178 9.46 -17.55 16.53
C ALA A 178 9.49 -17.13 15.04
N THR A 179 8.49 -17.53 14.24
CA THR A 179 8.41 -17.11 12.83
C THR A 179 8.21 -15.59 12.65
N LEU A 180 7.66 -14.91 13.66
CA LEU A 180 7.35 -13.47 13.61
C LEU A 180 8.47 -12.58 14.13
N LYS A 181 9.33 -13.09 15.02
CA LYS A 181 10.29 -12.29 15.81
C LYS A 181 11.29 -11.49 14.94
N GLY A 182 11.61 -11.97 13.73
CA GLY A 182 12.50 -11.29 12.78
C GLY A 182 11.81 -10.59 11.60
N SER A 183 10.52 -10.85 11.38
CA SER A 183 9.80 -10.42 10.16
C SER A 183 8.72 -9.37 10.43
N THR A 184 8.48 -9.03 11.70
CA THR A 184 7.40 -8.12 12.09
C THR A 184 7.87 -6.97 12.97
N LEU A 185 7.16 -5.84 12.86
CA LEU A 185 7.39 -4.68 13.74
C LEU A 185 7.08 -5.05 15.21
N PRO A 186 7.81 -4.48 16.20
CA PRO A 186 7.63 -4.82 17.62
C PRO A 186 6.18 -4.71 18.11
N LYS A 187 5.48 -3.64 17.72
CA LYS A 187 4.06 -3.46 18.04
C LYS A 187 3.18 -4.58 17.48
N THR A 188 3.41 -4.98 16.23
CA THR A 188 2.65 -6.06 15.58
C THR A 188 2.94 -7.39 16.25
N TYR A 189 4.20 -7.65 16.62
CA TYR A 189 4.59 -8.83 17.39
C TYR A 189 3.83 -8.91 18.71
N THR A 190 3.86 -7.84 19.52
CA THR A 190 3.16 -7.79 20.82
C THR A 190 1.65 -8.04 20.67
N ILE A 191 1.01 -7.46 19.66
CA ILE A 191 -0.43 -7.64 19.46
C ILE A 191 -0.75 -9.08 19.01
N LYS A 192 0.05 -9.68 18.12
CA LYS A 192 -0.13 -11.09 17.73
C LYS A 192 0.13 -12.04 18.89
N LYS A 193 1.18 -11.78 19.69
CA LYS A 193 1.54 -12.51 20.92
C LYS A 193 0.38 -12.53 21.91
N THR A 194 -0.15 -11.37 22.28
CA THR A 194 -1.29 -11.28 23.20
C THR A 194 -2.57 -11.94 22.69
N ALA A 195 -2.74 -12.08 21.37
CA ALA A 195 -3.87 -12.81 20.79
C ALA A 195 -3.72 -14.32 20.96
N ILE A 196 -2.56 -14.89 20.62
CA ILE A 196 -2.33 -16.34 20.73
C ILE A 196 -2.20 -16.78 22.20
N GLU A 197 -1.61 -15.96 23.07
CA GLU A 197 -1.57 -16.23 24.51
C GLU A 197 -2.96 -16.28 25.13
N ALA A 198 -3.86 -15.39 24.72
CA ALA A 198 -5.25 -15.42 25.18
C ALA A 198 -6.00 -16.68 24.73
N LEU A 199 -5.70 -17.21 23.53
CA LEU A 199 -6.27 -18.47 23.06
C LEU A 199 -5.70 -19.66 23.85
N VAL A 200 -4.38 -19.68 24.05
CA VAL A 200 -3.70 -20.72 24.83
C VAL A 200 -4.18 -20.75 26.28
N SER A 201 -4.39 -19.59 26.89
CA SER A 201 -4.93 -19.48 28.24
C SER A 201 -6.36 -20.03 28.36
N PHE A 202 -7.14 -20.00 27.28
CA PHE A 202 -8.53 -20.48 27.27
C PHE A 202 -8.62 -21.99 27.00
N LEU A 203 -7.91 -22.49 25.98
CA LEU A 203 -7.95 -23.92 25.60
C LEU A 203 -6.95 -24.79 26.38
N GLY A 204 -5.95 -24.18 27.02
CA GLY A 204 -4.87 -24.85 27.72
C GLY A 204 -3.69 -25.22 26.81
N GLU A 205 -2.48 -25.21 27.39
CA GLU A 205 -1.24 -25.45 26.63
C GLU A 205 -1.13 -26.86 26.02
N LYS A 206 -1.79 -27.84 26.64
CA LYS A 206 -1.75 -29.26 26.26
C LYS A 206 -2.74 -29.61 25.13
N ALA A 207 -3.66 -28.70 24.78
CA ALA A 207 -4.61 -28.92 23.70
C ALA A 207 -3.88 -29.26 22.39
N LYS A 208 -4.43 -30.19 21.60
CA LYS A 208 -3.84 -30.58 20.32
C LYS A 208 -4.33 -29.66 19.22
N VAL A 209 -3.42 -29.03 18.48
CA VAL A 209 -3.76 -28.00 17.48
C VAL A 209 -4.76 -28.53 16.45
N HIS A 210 -4.49 -29.70 15.87
CA HIS A 210 -5.34 -30.34 14.86
C HIS A 210 -6.75 -30.70 15.34
N ALA A 211 -6.96 -30.81 16.67
CA ALA A 211 -8.24 -31.16 17.26
C ALA A 211 -9.09 -29.93 17.61
N ILE A 212 -8.54 -28.71 17.47
CA ILE A 212 -9.28 -27.48 17.77
C ILE A 212 -10.37 -27.30 16.70
N THR A 213 -11.62 -27.23 17.16
CA THR A 213 -12.80 -27.10 16.30
C THR A 213 -13.26 -25.66 16.17
N ARG A 214 -14.14 -25.41 15.20
CA ARG A 214 -14.85 -24.14 15.07
C ARG A 214 -15.67 -23.83 16.34
N SER A 215 -16.27 -24.83 16.96
CA SER A 215 -17.05 -24.68 18.20
C SER A 215 -16.20 -24.24 19.39
N ASP A 216 -14.96 -24.73 19.50
CA ASP A 216 -14.02 -24.29 20.55
C ASP A 216 -13.70 -22.80 20.43
N LEU A 217 -13.51 -22.32 19.20
CA LEU A 217 -13.23 -20.92 18.93
C LEU A 217 -14.47 -20.05 19.13
N ALA A 218 -15.66 -20.54 18.80
CA ALA A 218 -16.92 -19.85 19.13
C ALA A 218 -17.05 -19.65 20.65
N ARG A 219 -16.77 -20.69 21.45
CA ARG A 219 -16.75 -20.59 22.92
C ARG A 219 -15.72 -19.58 23.41
N TRP A 220 -14.54 -19.54 22.81
CA TRP A 220 -13.50 -18.56 23.16
C TRP A 220 -13.93 -17.12 22.89
N TYR A 221 -14.54 -16.84 21.72
CA TYR A 221 -15.06 -15.49 21.44
C TYR A 221 -16.21 -15.10 22.36
N GLN A 222 -17.06 -16.06 22.74
CA GLN A 222 -18.16 -15.84 23.67
C GLN A 222 -17.66 -15.54 25.09
N ASP A 223 -16.69 -16.30 25.61
CA ASP A 223 -16.03 -16.02 26.90
C ASP A 223 -15.43 -14.61 26.94
N MET A 224 -14.76 -14.18 25.86
CA MET A 224 -14.24 -12.82 25.78
C MET A 224 -15.35 -11.76 25.79
N ARG A 225 -16.52 -12.01 25.16
CA ARG A 225 -17.67 -11.09 25.21
C ARG A 225 -18.24 -10.99 26.63
N GLU A 226 -18.38 -12.11 27.32
CA GLU A 226 -18.86 -12.17 28.70
C GLU A 226 -17.93 -11.44 29.67
N LYS A 227 -16.61 -11.49 29.42
CA LYS A 227 -15.58 -10.70 30.11
C LYS A 227 -15.55 -9.21 29.69
N GLY A 228 -16.50 -8.75 28.88
CA GLY A 228 -16.65 -7.35 28.49
C GLY A 228 -15.78 -6.89 27.31
N ALA A 229 -15.19 -7.80 26.55
CA ALA A 229 -14.42 -7.41 25.36
C ALA A 229 -15.35 -6.82 24.28
N SER A 230 -14.99 -5.61 23.81
CA SER A 230 -15.75 -4.93 22.76
C SER A 230 -15.57 -5.60 21.38
N THR A 231 -16.57 -5.44 20.50
CA THR A 231 -16.55 -6.00 19.13
C THR A 231 -15.28 -5.65 18.32
N PRO A 232 -14.72 -4.42 18.37
CA PRO A 232 -13.43 -4.12 17.73
C PRO A 232 -12.26 -4.98 18.25
N THR A 233 -12.17 -5.19 19.56
CA THR A 233 -11.13 -6.03 20.17
C THR A 233 -11.23 -7.48 19.68
N LEU A 234 -12.44 -8.01 19.64
CA LEU A 234 -12.72 -9.36 19.15
C LEU A 234 -12.40 -9.52 17.67
N THR A 235 -12.79 -8.54 16.84
CA THR A 235 -12.50 -8.53 15.39
C THR A 235 -10.98 -8.49 15.13
N ASN A 236 -10.24 -7.72 15.94
CA ASN A 236 -8.78 -7.69 15.86
C ASN A 236 -8.17 -9.05 16.22
N LYS A 237 -8.58 -9.65 17.35
CA LYS A 237 -8.10 -10.99 17.74
C LYS A 237 -8.43 -12.05 16.69
N GLN A 238 -9.64 -12.02 16.11
CA GLN A 238 -10.00 -12.86 14.98
C GLN A 238 -9.05 -12.69 13.80
N SER A 239 -8.68 -11.45 13.45
CA SER A 239 -7.76 -11.20 12.35
C SER A 239 -6.37 -11.80 12.61
N TYR A 240 -5.90 -11.85 13.86
CA TYR A 240 -4.61 -12.43 14.21
C TYR A 240 -4.61 -13.96 14.35
N ILE A 241 -5.76 -14.56 14.64
CA ILE A 241 -5.90 -16.01 14.80
C ILE A 241 -6.38 -16.68 13.51
N GLY A 242 -7.43 -16.15 12.88
CA GLY A 242 -8.10 -16.70 11.69
C GLY A 242 -8.05 -15.82 10.44
N GLY A 243 -7.28 -14.73 10.46
CA GLY A 243 -7.03 -13.91 9.27
C GLY A 243 -5.76 -14.31 8.53
N ARG A 244 -5.52 -13.66 7.38
CA ARG A 244 -4.31 -13.86 6.58
C ARG A 244 -3.03 -13.59 7.39
N GLY A 245 -2.10 -14.54 7.37
CA GLY A 245 -0.87 -14.48 8.19
C GLY A 245 -1.15 -14.58 9.69
N GLY A 246 -2.31 -15.11 10.07
CA GLY A 246 -2.68 -15.46 11.43
C GLY A 246 -2.23 -16.87 11.82
N PHE A 247 -2.50 -17.23 13.06
CA PHE A 247 -2.05 -18.51 13.65
C PHE A 247 -2.53 -19.75 12.87
N PHE A 248 -3.82 -19.86 12.56
CA PHE A 248 -4.34 -21.05 11.87
C PHE A 248 -3.92 -21.13 10.40
N GLU A 249 -3.70 -19.99 9.72
CA GLU A 249 -3.10 -19.98 8.39
C GLU A 249 -1.68 -20.57 8.42
N TRP A 250 -0.87 -20.13 9.39
CA TRP A 250 0.47 -20.69 9.59
C TRP A 250 0.42 -22.18 9.95
N ALA A 251 -0.49 -22.59 10.84
CA ALA A 251 -0.60 -23.98 11.26
C ALA A 251 -0.99 -24.91 10.10
N MET A 252 -1.92 -24.47 9.22
CA MET A 252 -2.28 -25.19 8.00
C MET A 252 -1.14 -25.24 6.98
N ALA A 253 -0.44 -24.12 6.79
CA ALA A 253 0.70 -24.06 5.87
C ALA A 253 1.87 -24.95 6.34
N SER A 254 2.07 -25.05 7.65
CA SER A 254 3.14 -25.86 8.27
C SER A 254 2.74 -27.32 8.50
N GLY A 255 1.52 -27.73 8.14
CA GLY A 255 1.07 -29.13 8.27
C GLY A 255 0.65 -29.56 9.68
N HIS A 256 0.46 -28.61 10.61
CA HIS A 256 0.04 -28.86 11.99
C HIS A 256 -1.48 -28.78 12.20
N TYR A 257 -2.22 -28.32 11.18
CA TYR A 257 -3.68 -28.25 11.14
C TYR A 257 -4.17 -28.72 9.76
N PRO A 258 -5.32 -29.42 9.67
CA PRO A 258 -5.90 -29.81 8.38
C PRO A 258 -6.05 -28.64 7.42
N ARG A 259 -5.70 -28.83 6.14
CA ARG A 259 -5.99 -27.81 5.11
C ARG A 259 -7.48 -27.72 4.85
N GLY A 260 -7.98 -26.51 4.62
CA GLY A 260 -9.39 -26.27 4.31
C GLY A 260 -9.89 -24.99 4.97
N ASP A 261 -11.14 -25.02 5.43
CA ASP A 261 -11.77 -23.88 6.08
C ASP A 261 -11.08 -23.54 7.39
N ASN A 262 -10.60 -22.29 7.50
CA ASN A 262 -9.95 -21.81 8.70
C ASN A 262 -10.96 -21.78 9.87
N PRO A 263 -10.73 -22.55 10.95
CA PRO A 263 -11.71 -22.71 12.03
C PRO A 263 -11.92 -21.41 12.81
N ALA A 264 -10.98 -20.47 12.74
CA ALA A 264 -11.02 -19.18 13.43
C ALA A 264 -11.59 -18.04 12.58
N SER A 265 -11.98 -18.30 11.33
CA SER A 265 -12.50 -17.27 10.44
C SER A 265 -14.01 -17.04 10.65
N GLY A 266 -14.43 -15.78 10.65
CA GLY A 266 -15.85 -15.40 10.53
C GLY A 266 -16.73 -15.57 11.79
N HIS A 267 -16.17 -15.69 12.99
CA HIS A 267 -16.94 -15.74 14.26
C HIS A 267 -17.51 -14.40 14.69
N VAL A 268 -16.79 -13.33 14.39
CA VAL A 268 -17.07 -11.97 14.85
C VAL A 268 -17.23 -11.10 13.63
N SER A 269 -18.39 -10.46 13.54
CA SER A 269 -18.68 -9.42 12.57
C SER A 269 -19.41 -8.28 13.26
N TYR A 270 -19.36 -7.10 12.67
CA TYR A 270 -20.18 -5.99 13.12
C TYR A 270 -21.61 -6.17 12.63
N SER A 271 -22.57 -6.13 13.55
CA SER A 271 -23.98 -6.04 13.20
C SER A 271 -24.26 -4.73 12.45
N GLN A 272 -25.34 -4.70 11.65
CA GLN A 272 -25.76 -3.48 10.96
C GLN A 272 -26.11 -2.35 11.93
N ARG A 273 -26.59 -2.69 13.14
CA ARG A 273 -26.82 -1.73 14.23
C ARG A 273 -25.51 -1.13 14.74
N GLU A 274 -24.51 -1.95 15.03
CA GLU A 274 -23.20 -1.47 15.48
C GLU A 274 -22.49 -0.63 14.42
N LYS A 275 -22.55 -1.02 13.14
CA LYS A 275 -21.99 -0.20 12.05
C LYS A 275 -22.63 1.18 11.99
N ARG A 276 -23.96 1.26 12.12
CA ARG A 276 -24.70 2.53 12.18
C ARG A 276 -24.32 3.36 13.41
N ALA A 277 -24.27 2.74 14.58
CA ALA A 277 -23.88 3.40 15.83
C ALA A 277 -22.46 3.96 15.75
N ARG A 278 -21.50 3.20 15.22
CA ARG A 278 -20.11 3.64 15.02
C ARG A 278 -19.99 4.76 13.99
N LYS A 279 -20.87 4.82 12.99
CA LYS A 279 -20.92 5.97 12.07
C LYS A 279 -21.44 7.24 12.79
N LYS A 280 -22.40 7.09 13.71
CA LYS A 280 -23.01 8.20 14.47
C LYS A 280 -22.12 8.71 15.63
N LEU A 281 -21.49 7.79 16.35
CA LEU A 281 -20.74 8.02 17.60
C LEU A 281 -19.23 7.79 17.47
N GLY A 282 -18.74 7.35 16.31
CA GLY A 282 -17.31 7.19 16.06
C GLY A 282 -16.59 8.51 15.88
N PHE A 283 -15.33 8.44 15.46
CA PHE A 283 -14.48 9.61 15.25
C PHE A 283 -15.14 10.59 14.27
N LYS A 284 -15.59 11.74 14.78
CA LYS A 284 -16.12 12.85 13.98
C LYS A 284 -14.96 13.77 13.64
N ALA A 285 -14.99 14.33 12.44
CA ALA A 285 -14.12 15.45 12.11
C ALA A 285 -14.43 16.61 13.06
N TYR A 286 -13.39 17.30 13.53
CA TYR A 286 -13.57 18.53 14.27
C TYR A 286 -14.24 19.57 13.38
N ASP A 287 -15.19 20.30 13.93
CA ASP A 287 -15.75 21.46 13.25
C ASP A 287 -14.77 22.66 13.30
N ARG A 288 -15.10 23.72 12.55
CA ARG A 288 -14.22 24.89 12.45
C ARG A 288 -14.04 25.59 13.79
N ALA A 289 -15.07 25.68 14.62
CA ALA A 289 -15.00 26.33 15.92
C ALA A 289 -14.12 25.53 16.89
N GLN A 290 -14.23 24.19 16.86
CA GLN A 290 -13.37 23.30 17.63
C GLN A 290 -11.91 23.40 17.18
N ILE A 291 -11.63 23.43 15.88
CA ILE A 291 -10.27 23.64 15.37
C ILE A 291 -9.74 25.00 15.83
N GLN A 292 -10.52 26.07 15.71
CA GLN A 292 -10.13 27.40 16.18
C GLN A 292 -9.82 27.41 17.68
N ALA A 293 -10.64 26.75 18.50
CA ALA A 293 -10.40 26.66 19.93
C ALA A 293 -9.14 25.85 20.28
N LEU A 294 -8.89 24.74 19.59
CA LEU A 294 -7.70 23.88 19.80
C LEU A 294 -6.39 24.57 19.39
N PHE A 295 -6.43 25.43 18.38
CA PHE A 295 -5.28 26.15 17.84
C PHE A 295 -5.23 27.63 18.22
N ALA A 296 -6.06 28.05 19.18
CA ALA A 296 -6.00 29.39 19.74
C ALA A 296 -4.64 29.64 20.43
N PRO A 297 -4.11 30.87 20.42
CA PRO A 297 -2.81 31.18 21.02
C PRO A 297 -2.69 30.71 22.47
N GLU A 298 -3.74 30.85 23.26
CA GLU A 298 -3.79 30.46 24.68
C GLU A 298 -3.73 28.94 24.85
N ALA A 299 -4.34 28.18 23.93
CA ALA A 299 -4.29 26.72 23.93
C ALA A 299 -2.90 26.23 23.53
N LEU A 300 -2.30 26.82 22.48
CA LEU A 300 -0.95 26.48 22.01
C LEU A 300 0.13 26.87 23.02
N ALA A 301 -0.07 27.94 23.79
CA ALA A 301 0.85 28.38 24.84
C ALA A 301 0.99 27.36 25.98
N ARG A 302 -0.02 26.49 26.20
CA ARG A 302 0.04 25.41 27.19
C ARG A 302 0.86 24.21 26.72
N LEU A 303 1.22 24.14 25.45
CA LEU A 303 2.05 23.09 24.88
C LEU A 303 3.52 23.49 24.92
N SER A 304 4.40 22.49 25.09
CA SER A 304 5.82 22.65 24.81
C SER A 304 6.03 23.11 23.36
N GLU A 305 7.15 23.78 23.08
CA GLU A 305 7.43 24.30 21.74
C GLU A 305 7.40 23.20 20.67
N SER A 306 8.02 22.05 20.95
CA SER A 306 7.95 20.87 20.07
C SER A 306 6.52 20.38 19.82
N ALA A 307 5.71 20.24 20.86
CA ALA A 307 4.34 19.76 20.73
C ALA A 307 3.45 20.76 19.97
N ARG A 308 3.73 22.06 20.13
CA ARG A 308 3.08 23.14 19.37
C ARG A 308 3.38 23.01 17.88
N TRP A 309 4.65 22.87 17.50
CA TRP A 309 5.04 22.69 16.10
C TRP A 309 4.50 21.38 15.53
N ALA A 310 4.58 20.28 16.27
CA ALA A 310 4.01 19.01 15.84
C ALA A 310 2.51 19.11 15.54
N SER A 311 1.77 19.82 16.40
CA SER A 311 0.33 20.04 16.22
C SER A 311 0.04 20.88 14.97
N LEU A 312 0.80 21.96 14.75
CA LEU A 312 0.67 22.84 13.59
C LEU A 312 1.03 22.12 12.28
N ILE A 313 2.12 21.35 12.27
CA ILE A 313 2.48 20.51 11.11
C ILE A 313 1.35 19.52 10.82
N GLY A 314 0.82 18.84 11.83
CA GLY A 314 -0.31 17.92 11.68
C GLY A 314 -1.53 18.59 11.06
N LEU A 315 -1.88 19.80 11.52
CA LEU A 315 -3.00 20.59 11.00
C LEU A 315 -2.82 20.94 9.52
N TYR A 316 -1.66 21.48 9.14
CA TYR A 316 -1.44 22.01 7.79
C TYR A 316 -1.08 20.93 6.76
N THR A 317 -0.53 19.79 7.17
CA THR A 317 -0.07 18.73 6.26
C THR A 317 -0.98 17.50 6.24
N GLY A 318 -1.82 17.31 7.26
CA GLY A 318 -2.59 16.07 7.46
C GLY A 318 -1.71 14.85 7.74
N ALA A 319 -0.45 15.04 8.12
CA ALA A 319 0.46 13.96 8.45
C ALA A 319 0.00 13.20 9.71
N ARG A 320 0.30 11.90 9.74
CA ARG A 320 0.02 11.08 10.94
C ARG A 320 0.93 11.54 12.08
N ALA A 321 0.47 11.44 13.32
CA ALA A 321 1.28 11.81 14.49
C ALA A 321 2.65 11.11 14.52
N SER A 322 2.73 9.84 14.11
CA SER A 322 3.99 9.10 13.99
C SER A 322 4.90 9.59 12.85
N GLU A 323 4.32 10.15 11.78
CA GLU A 323 5.10 10.76 10.68
C GLU A 323 5.70 12.09 11.14
N VAL A 324 4.94 12.89 11.90
CA VAL A 324 5.42 14.17 12.45
C VAL A 324 6.50 13.95 13.51
N GLY A 325 6.25 13.05 14.46
CA GLY A 325 7.17 12.78 15.58
C GLY A 325 8.50 12.14 15.22
N GLN A 326 8.73 11.80 13.94
CA GLN A 326 10.00 11.27 13.44
C GLN A 326 10.65 12.19 12.39
N LEU A 327 10.09 13.39 12.16
CA LEU A 327 10.68 14.34 11.20
C LEU A 327 12.04 14.81 11.68
N LEU A 328 13.00 14.81 10.77
CA LEU A 328 14.34 15.30 11.00
C LEU A 328 14.48 16.72 10.42
N VAL A 329 15.44 17.47 10.94
CA VAL A 329 15.76 18.81 10.44
C VAL A 329 16.09 18.78 8.94
N LYS A 330 16.77 17.72 8.48
CA LYS A 330 17.10 17.50 7.06
C LYS A 330 15.89 17.24 6.16
N ASP A 331 14.75 16.84 6.73
CA ASP A 331 13.53 16.57 5.97
C ASP A 331 12.79 17.86 5.61
N VAL A 332 13.17 18.99 6.20
CA VAL A 332 12.73 20.32 5.76
C VAL A 332 13.76 20.81 4.74
N PHE A 333 13.33 21.02 3.50
CA PHE A 333 14.21 21.40 2.40
C PHE A 333 13.43 22.23 1.39
N GLU A 334 14.15 22.87 0.48
CA GLU A 334 13.56 23.59 -0.64
C GLU A 334 13.59 22.74 -1.90
N GLU A 335 12.47 22.69 -2.62
CA GLU A 335 12.36 22.03 -3.93
C GLU A 335 11.78 23.05 -4.92
N ASP A 336 12.52 23.39 -5.97
CA ASP A 336 12.14 24.38 -6.99
C ASP A 336 11.70 25.74 -6.41
N GLY A 337 12.39 26.24 -5.38
CA GLY A 337 12.03 27.51 -4.72
C GLY A 337 10.90 27.41 -3.70
N ILE A 338 10.37 26.20 -3.44
CA ILE A 338 9.25 25.97 -2.54
C ILE A 338 9.71 25.19 -1.31
N PRO A 339 9.60 25.75 -0.09
CA PRO A 339 9.87 25.03 1.14
C PRO A 339 8.92 23.84 1.31
N CYS A 340 9.47 22.69 1.63
CA CYS A 340 8.79 21.40 1.68
C CYS A 340 9.20 20.59 2.92
N ILE A 341 8.32 19.67 3.34
CA ILE A 341 8.62 18.59 4.27
C ILE A 341 8.63 17.26 3.51
N ARG A 342 9.70 16.47 3.67
CA ARG A 342 9.75 15.09 3.21
C ARG A 342 9.22 14.16 4.29
N ILE A 343 8.23 13.36 3.95
CA ILE A 343 7.80 12.22 4.77
C ILE A 343 8.44 10.99 4.14
N SER A 344 9.49 10.47 4.78
CA SER A 344 10.31 9.36 4.28
C SER A 344 10.50 8.25 5.33
N ASP A 345 11.15 7.17 4.91
CA ASP A 345 11.76 6.14 5.77
C ASP A 345 13.29 6.07 5.59
N GLU A 346 13.91 7.12 5.05
CA GLU A 346 15.35 7.20 4.78
C GLU A 346 16.18 7.57 6.01
N GLY A 347 15.55 8.14 7.05
CA GLY A 347 16.21 8.44 8.33
C GLY A 347 16.38 7.20 9.22
N GLU A 348 17.41 7.19 10.06
CA GLU A 348 17.80 6.06 10.94
C GLU A 348 16.66 5.54 11.83
N HIS A 349 15.69 6.39 12.17
CA HIS A 349 14.52 6.04 12.99
C HIS A 349 13.18 6.27 12.29
N GLN A 350 13.18 6.56 10.99
CA GLN A 350 11.96 6.84 10.27
C GLN A 350 11.34 5.57 9.71
N LYS A 351 10.03 5.41 9.93
CA LYS A 351 9.26 4.32 9.37
C LYS A 351 7.96 4.84 8.79
N VAL A 352 7.66 4.44 7.57
CA VAL A 352 6.33 4.60 7.00
C VAL A 352 5.60 3.27 6.96
N LYS A 353 4.29 3.31 7.18
CA LYS A 353 3.46 2.08 7.21
C LYS A 353 3.33 1.43 5.83
N THR A 354 3.36 2.23 4.77
CA THR A 354 3.13 1.80 3.39
C THR A 354 3.94 2.69 2.46
N GLU A 355 4.40 2.14 1.32
CA GLU A 355 5.16 2.90 0.31
C GLU A 355 4.40 4.15 -0.19
N VAL A 356 3.06 4.10 -0.23
CA VAL A 356 2.19 5.24 -0.62
C VAL A 356 2.30 6.42 0.34
N SER A 357 2.80 6.21 1.57
CA SER A 357 2.99 7.29 2.53
C SER A 357 4.22 8.17 2.22
N LEU A 358 5.16 7.69 1.40
CA LEU A 358 6.34 8.44 0.99
C LEU A 358 5.91 9.63 0.12
N ARG A 359 6.16 10.84 0.59
CA ARG A 359 5.71 12.05 -0.10
C ARG A 359 6.49 13.28 0.31
N THR A 360 6.60 14.22 -0.62
CA THR A 360 6.99 15.60 -0.34
C THR A 360 5.73 16.44 -0.19
N VAL A 361 5.65 17.22 0.89
CA VAL A 361 4.52 18.10 1.21
C VAL A 361 5.00 19.55 1.21
N PRO A 362 4.50 20.42 0.31
CA PRO A 362 4.79 21.84 0.35
C PRO A 362 4.34 22.46 1.67
N LEU A 363 5.15 23.37 2.21
CA LEU A 363 4.80 24.11 3.42
C LEU A 363 3.73 25.17 3.11
N HIS A 364 2.70 25.21 3.94
CA HIS A 364 1.67 26.23 3.84
C HIS A 364 2.27 27.62 4.17
N PRO A 365 1.96 28.69 3.41
CA PRO A 365 2.52 30.02 3.65
C PRO A 365 2.34 30.54 5.08
N GLU A 366 1.20 30.24 5.71
CA GLU A 366 0.95 30.63 7.10
C GLU A 366 1.93 29.97 8.08
N LEU A 367 2.33 28.71 7.84
CA LEU A 367 3.31 28.01 8.68
C LEU A 367 4.69 28.66 8.58
N ILE A 368 5.05 29.15 7.39
CA ILE A 368 6.28 29.92 7.14
C ILE A 368 6.20 31.27 7.87
N LYS A 369 5.08 31.98 7.73
CA LYS A 369 4.84 33.31 8.33
C LYS A 369 4.94 33.29 9.85
N ILE A 370 4.41 32.27 10.51
CA ILE A 370 4.50 32.13 11.97
C ILE A 370 5.88 31.67 12.46
N GLY A 371 6.85 31.50 11.55
CA GLY A 371 8.26 31.33 11.89
C GLY A 371 8.76 29.89 11.92
N PHE A 372 8.05 28.93 11.30
CA PHE A 372 8.48 27.52 11.30
C PHE A 372 9.90 27.32 10.77
N LEU A 373 10.23 27.96 9.63
CA LEU A 373 11.57 27.84 9.05
C LEU A 373 12.65 28.44 9.95
N LYS A 374 12.36 29.57 10.61
CA LYS A 374 13.29 30.18 11.58
C LYS A 374 13.57 29.25 12.76
N TRP A 375 12.54 28.57 13.25
CA TRP A 375 12.69 27.58 14.31
C TRP A 375 13.53 26.37 13.86
N VAL A 376 13.28 25.85 12.66
CA VAL A 376 14.10 24.79 12.04
C VAL A 376 15.56 25.22 11.87
N ASP A 377 15.82 26.45 11.44
CA ASP A 377 17.17 26.98 11.25
C ASP A 377 17.91 27.18 12.58
N GLY A 378 17.21 27.60 13.63
CA GLY A 378 17.74 27.62 14.99
C GLY A 378 18.18 26.23 15.46
N LYS A 379 17.40 25.20 15.13
CA LYS A 379 17.73 23.80 15.41
C LYS A 379 18.93 23.30 14.60
N ARG A 380 19.06 23.71 13.33
CA ARG A 380 20.27 23.45 12.52
C ARG A 380 21.52 24.04 13.16
N GLY A 381 21.44 25.31 13.59
CA GLY A 381 22.57 26.02 14.20
C GLY A 381 23.05 25.41 15.52
N ALA A 382 22.14 24.80 16.28
CA ALA A 382 22.46 24.10 17.52
C ALA A 382 23.05 22.68 17.33
N GLY A 383 23.16 22.20 16.08
CA GLY A 383 23.68 20.85 15.78
C GLY A 383 22.71 19.71 16.07
N GLU A 384 21.42 19.98 16.29
CA GLU A 384 20.41 18.94 16.52
C GLU A 384 20.08 18.20 15.21
N THR A 385 20.44 16.91 15.14
CA THR A 385 20.29 16.06 13.94
C THR A 385 19.17 15.01 14.05
N VAL A 386 18.50 14.90 15.20
CA VAL A 386 17.85 13.63 15.61
C VAL A 386 16.31 13.65 15.58
N SER A 387 15.65 14.78 15.85
CA SER A 387 14.19 14.94 15.71
C SER A 387 13.80 16.42 15.78
N LEU A 388 12.87 16.87 14.94
CA LEU A 388 12.31 18.23 15.00
C LEU A 388 11.39 18.39 16.22
N PRO A 389 10.42 17.49 16.47
CA PRO A 389 9.64 17.51 17.71
C PRO A 389 10.28 16.72 18.84
#